data_AF-A0A414PSZ6-F1
#
_entry.id   AF-A0A414PSZ6-F1
#
_cell.length_a   1.000
_cell.length_b   1.000
_cell.length_c   1.000
_cell.angle_alpha   90.00
_cell.angle_beta   90.00
_cell.angle_gamma   90.00
#
_symmetry.space_group_name_H-M   'P 1'
#
loop_
_entity.id
_entity.type
_entity.pdbx_description
1 polymer ?
#
loop_
_entity_poly.entity_id
_entity_poly.type
_entity_poly.pdbx_seq_one_letter_code
_entity_poly.pdbx_strand_id
1 'polypeptide(L)'
;MKEAVEMLVLPIKTLLGHYIYDANRNEILAVSKDLFNYISEVQAGKVCHASYKSDQEFQLLQSCGYCCDSPLQDIAYPSIDLLKVKLERNIRMLTLQLTQSCNFRCDYCIYSGNSSYNRAHSHNSMSISTAKHAIEFFKMHSIDNSNPVVAFYGGEPLLRFNEIKLKLDAKNL
;
A
#
# COMPACT_ATOMS: atom_id res chain seq x y z
N MET A 1 -36.78 13.23 8.41
CA MET A 1 -35.40 13.65 8.15
C MET A 1 -34.54 12.42 8.34
N LYS A 2 -33.97 11.85 7.28
CA LYS A 2 -33.02 10.74 7.43
C LYS A 2 -31.68 11.38 7.76
N GLU A 3 -31.16 11.09 8.95
CA GLU A 3 -29.82 11.48 9.38
C GLU A 3 -28.81 11.00 8.32
N ALA A 4 -27.71 11.73 8.16
CA ALA A 4 -26.68 11.43 7.17
C ALA A 4 -26.09 10.05 7.47
N VAL A 5 -26.59 9.05 6.76
CA VAL A 5 -26.10 7.68 6.71
C VAL A 5 -24.62 7.74 6.33
N GLU A 6 -23.71 7.29 7.20
CA GLU A 6 -22.29 7.08 6.86
C GLU A 6 -22.15 5.84 5.97
N MET A 7 -22.75 5.92 4.79
CA MET A 7 -22.70 4.90 3.76
C MET A 7 -21.31 4.93 3.13
N LEU A 8 -20.54 3.86 3.30
CA LEU A 8 -19.22 3.67 2.69
C LEU A 8 -19.34 3.24 1.22
N VAL A 9 -19.92 4.14 0.42
CA VAL A 9 -20.01 4.00 -1.03
C VAL A 9 -19.06 5.00 -1.69
N LEU A 10 -18.64 4.76 -2.93
CA LEU A 10 -17.88 5.71 -3.73
C LEU A 10 -18.44 5.77 -5.16
N PRO A 11 -19.02 6.90 -5.59
CA PRO A 11 -19.42 7.14 -6.96
C PRO A 11 -18.20 7.16 -7.86
N ILE A 12 -18.23 6.35 -8.92
CA ILE A 12 -17.21 6.28 -9.95
C ILE A 12 -17.87 6.57 -11.30
N LYS A 13 -17.38 7.58 -12.01
CA LYS A 13 -17.84 7.92 -13.37
C LYS A 13 -16.74 7.59 -14.37
N THR A 14 -17.09 6.86 -15.42
CA THR A 14 -16.20 6.59 -16.55
C THR A 14 -16.85 7.06 -17.85
N LEU A 15 -16.13 6.93 -18.97
CA LEU A 15 -16.71 7.16 -20.30
C LEU A 15 -17.82 6.16 -20.66
N LEU A 16 -17.83 4.98 -20.00
CA LEU A 16 -18.75 3.89 -20.30
C LEU A 16 -20.03 3.91 -19.47
N GLY A 17 -20.07 4.67 -18.37
CA GLY A 17 -21.24 4.71 -17.52
C GLY A 17 -21.02 5.29 -16.13
N HIS A 18 -21.99 5.02 -15.27
CA HIS A 18 -22.05 5.48 -13.90
C HIS A 18 -22.02 4.26 -12.98
N TYR A 19 -21.17 4.32 -11.97
CA TYR A 19 -20.92 3.21 -11.08
C TYR A 19 -20.88 3.67 -9.63
N ILE A 20 -21.09 2.73 -8.73
CA ILE A 20 -20.77 2.88 -7.32
C ILE A 20 -19.86 1.74 -6.89
N TYR A 21 -18.87 2.04 -6.07
CA TYR A 21 -18.11 1.05 -5.32
C TYR A 21 -18.69 0.99 -3.91
N ASP A 22 -19.14 -0.19 -3.47
CA ASP A 22 -19.62 -0.43 -2.11
C ASP A 22 -18.49 -1.07 -1.30
N ALA A 23 -18.00 -0.38 -0.27
CA ALA A 23 -16.87 -0.84 0.51
C ALA A 23 -17.22 -2.01 1.44
N ASN A 24 -18.48 -2.13 1.88
CA ASN A 24 -18.92 -3.23 2.74
C ASN A 24 -18.91 -4.55 1.98
N ARG A 25 -19.27 -4.49 0.69
CA ARG A 25 -19.27 -5.65 -0.20
C ARG A 25 -18.00 -5.79 -1.03
N ASN A 26 -17.14 -4.77 -1.07
CA ASN A 26 -15.94 -4.70 -1.90
C ASN A 26 -16.26 -4.98 -3.38
N GLU A 27 -17.34 -4.37 -3.89
CA GLU A 27 -17.86 -4.61 -5.24
C GLU A 27 -18.15 -3.29 -5.98
N ILE A 28 -18.02 -3.31 -7.31
CA ILE A 28 -18.39 -2.19 -8.19
C ILE A 28 -19.67 -2.54 -8.95
N LEU A 29 -20.68 -1.70 -8.84
CA LEU A 29 -21.97 -1.87 -9.49
C LEU A 29 -22.19 -0.77 -10.52
N ALA A 30 -22.68 -1.13 -11.70
CA ALA A 30 -23.26 -0.17 -12.63
C ALA A 30 -24.62 0.26 -12.11
N VAL A 31 -24.88 1.57 -12.10
CA VAL A 31 -26.13 2.16 -11.62
C VAL A 31 -26.69 3.13 -12.64
N SER A 32 -27.97 3.48 -12.50
CA SER A 32 -28.54 4.55 -13.30
C SER A 32 -27.82 5.89 -13.04
N LYS A 33 -27.85 6.78 -14.04
CA LYS A 33 -27.35 8.15 -13.90
C LYS A 33 -28.06 8.90 -12.77
N ASP A 34 -29.35 8.64 -12.58
CA ASP A 34 -30.17 9.30 -11.57
C ASP A 34 -29.73 8.87 -10.16
N LEU A 35 -29.53 7.56 -9.94
CA LEU A 35 -29.02 7.05 -8.68
C LEU A 35 -27.59 7.52 -8.41
N PHE A 36 -26.73 7.51 -9.43
CA PHE A 36 -25.37 8.02 -9.31
C PHE A 36 -25.32 9.47 -8.85
N ASN A 37 -26.13 10.34 -9.47
CA ASN A 37 -26.19 11.76 -9.10
C ASN A 37 -26.70 11.91 -7.67
N TYR A 38 -27.76 11.18 -7.30
CA TYR A 38 -28.30 11.19 -5.95
C TYR A 38 -27.25 10.83 -4.90
N ILE A 39 -26.54 9.69 -5.07
CA ILE A 39 -25.49 9.27 -4.12
C ILE A 39 -24.34 10.27 -4.09
N SER A 40 -23.93 10.81 -5.25
CA SER A 40 -22.85 11.81 -5.32
C SER A 40 -23.18 13.08 -4.56
N GLU A 41 -24.44 13.53 -4.60
CA GLU A 41 -24.86 14.72 -3.88
C GLU A 41 -25.01 14.48 -2.38
N VAL A 42 -25.53 13.32 -1.98
CA VAL A 42 -25.60 12.90 -0.56
C VAL A 42 -24.19 12.89 0.06
N GLN A 43 -23.19 12.35 -0.64
CA GLN A 43 -21.81 12.33 -0.17
C GLN A 43 -21.14 13.70 -0.12
N ALA A 44 -21.58 14.63 -0.96
CA ALA A 44 -21.16 16.02 -0.89
C ALA A 44 -21.83 16.79 0.26
N GLY A 45 -22.60 16.12 1.13
CA GLY A 45 -23.32 16.73 2.25
C GLY A 45 -24.51 17.59 1.83
N LYS A 46 -25.01 17.43 0.61
CA LYS A 46 -26.15 18.20 0.11
C LYS A 46 -27.47 17.55 0.54
N VAL A 47 -28.45 18.37 0.90
CA VAL A 47 -29.82 17.92 1.13
C VAL A 47 -30.48 17.68 -0.21
N CYS A 48 -30.70 16.41 -0.56
CA CYS A 48 -31.23 16.01 -1.85
C CYS A 48 -32.46 15.13 -1.69
N HIS A 49 -33.41 15.27 -2.62
CA HIS A 49 -34.56 14.39 -2.72
C HIS A 49 -34.33 13.37 -3.83
N ALA A 50 -34.38 12.09 -3.49
CA ALA A 50 -34.35 11.03 -4.49
C ALA A 50 -35.56 11.18 -5.44
N SER A 51 -35.33 10.99 -6.73
CA SER A 51 -36.43 10.74 -7.68
C SER A 51 -37.09 9.39 -7.38
N TYR A 52 -38.35 9.20 -7.81
CA TYR A 52 -39.04 7.92 -7.64
C TYR A 52 -38.24 6.73 -8.19
N LYS A 53 -37.59 6.90 -9.35
CA LYS A 53 -36.78 5.84 -9.98
C LYS A 53 -35.50 5.53 -9.20
N SER A 54 -34.78 6.57 -8.77
CA SER A 54 -33.56 6.38 -7.97
C SER A 54 -33.87 5.80 -6.58
N ASP A 55 -35.01 6.15 -5.98
CA ASP A 55 -35.44 5.60 -4.69
C ASP A 55 -35.75 4.09 -4.80
N GLN A 56 -36.42 3.66 -5.88
CA GLN A 56 -36.65 2.24 -6.15
C GLN A 56 -35.36 1.44 -6.37
N GLU A 57 -34.44 1.96 -7.20
CA GLU A 57 -33.15 1.30 -7.45
C GLU A 57 -32.31 1.24 -6.17
N PHE A 58 -32.30 2.31 -5.38
CA PHE A 58 -31.61 2.35 -4.10
C PHE A 58 -32.20 1.33 -3.10
N GLN A 59 -33.53 1.26 -2.98
CA GLN A 59 -34.18 0.27 -2.10
C GLN A 59 -33.94 -1.17 -2.56
N LEU A 60 -33.92 -1.42 -3.87
CA LEU A 60 -33.56 -2.72 -4.43
C LEU A 60 -32.13 -3.10 -4.04
N LEU A 61 -31.18 -2.19 -4.22
CA LEU A 61 -29.78 -2.40 -3.82
C LEU A 61 -29.67 -2.68 -2.31
N GLN A 62 -30.38 -1.93 -1.47
CA GLN A 62 -30.44 -2.18 -0.02
C GLN A 62 -31.03 -3.55 0.33
N SER A 63 -32.07 -3.99 -0.39
CA SER A 63 -32.64 -5.34 -0.20
C SER A 63 -31.64 -6.46 -0.57
N CYS A 64 -30.67 -6.15 -1.43
CA CYS A 64 -29.56 -7.04 -1.81
C CYS A 64 -28.30 -6.83 -0.93
N GLY A 65 -28.37 -5.99 0.10
CA GLY A 65 -27.28 -5.74 1.04
C GLY A 65 -26.23 -4.74 0.57
N TYR A 66 -26.50 -3.94 -0.47
CA TYR A 66 -25.65 -2.81 -0.89
C TYR A 66 -26.17 -1.49 -0.35
N CYS A 67 -25.32 -0.46 -0.30
CA CYS A 67 -25.69 0.87 0.19
C CYS A 67 -26.25 0.86 1.62
N CYS A 68 -25.80 -0.12 2.42
CA CYS A 68 -26.16 -0.27 3.82
C CYS A 68 -25.13 0.42 4.73
N ASP A 69 -25.53 0.66 5.98
CA ASP A 69 -24.62 1.13 7.01
C ASP A 69 -23.41 0.20 7.15
N SER A 70 -22.24 0.79 7.34
CA SER A 70 -21.03 0.02 7.58
C SER A 70 -21.10 -0.70 8.92
N PRO A 71 -20.92 -2.03 8.97
CA PRO A 71 -20.77 -2.74 10.24
C PRO A 71 -19.36 -2.54 10.83
N LEU A 72 -18.44 -1.87 10.12
CA LEU A 72 -17.07 -1.65 10.59
C LEU A 72 -17.08 -0.69 11.78
N GLN A 73 -16.70 -1.21 12.94
CA GLN A 73 -16.57 -0.42 14.17
C GLN A 73 -15.12 -0.03 14.45
N ASP A 74 -14.17 -0.90 14.07
CA ASP A 74 -12.74 -0.70 14.33
C ASP A 74 -11.89 -1.38 13.23
N ILE A 75 -10.68 -0.87 13.03
CA ILE A 75 -9.68 -1.39 12.10
C ILE A 75 -8.43 -1.74 12.89
N ALA A 76 -8.22 -3.03 13.13
CA ALA A 76 -7.00 -3.54 13.74
C ALA A 76 -6.17 -4.33 12.73
N TYR A 77 -4.85 -4.28 12.86
CA TYR A 77 -3.97 -5.15 12.09
C TYR A 77 -4.16 -6.60 12.59
N PRO A 78 -4.61 -7.57 11.74
CA PRO A 78 -5.06 -8.89 12.20
C PRO A 78 -4.00 -9.73 12.93
N SER A 79 -2.74 -9.33 12.88
CA SER A 79 -1.63 -10.05 13.50
C SER A 79 -0.75 -9.14 14.35
N ILE A 80 -1.35 -8.10 14.94
CA ILE A 80 -0.63 -7.16 15.81
C ILE A 80 -0.01 -7.89 17.01
N ASP A 81 -0.72 -8.88 17.56
CA ASP A 81 -0.24 -9.70 18.67
C ASP A 81 0.98 -10.58 18.29
N LEU A 82 1.13 -10.86 16.99
CA LEU A 82 2.25 -11.65 16.46
C LEU A 82 3.42 -10.77 16.00
N LEU A 83 3.32 -9.45 16.13
CA LEU A 83 4.35 -8.53 15.62
C LEU A 83 5.73 -8.85 16.18
N LYS A 84 5.83 -9.11 17.48
CA LYS A 84 7.09 -9.47 18.14
C LYS A 84 7.69 -10.74 17.54
N VAL A 85 6.90 -11.80 17.41
CA VAL A 85 7.33 -13.07 16.82
C VAL A 85 7.77 -12.89 15.37
N LYS A 86 7.03 -12.10 14.58
CA LYS A 86 7.37 -11.81 13.18
C LYS A 86 8.71 -11.07 13.06
N LEU A 87 8.96 -10.08 13.90
CA LEU A 87 10.22 -9.33 13.93
C LEU A 87 11.39 -10.20 14.41
N GLU A 88 11.16 -11.10 15.36
CA GLU A 88 12.22 -11.92 15.93
C GLU A 88 12.60 -13.11 15.04
N ARG A 89 11.69 -13.63 14.21
CA ARG A 89 11.89 -14.93 13.54
C ARG A 89 11.45 -15.02 12.08
N ASN A 90 10.63 -14.07 11.59
CA ASN A 90 10.01 -14.15 10.28
C ASN A 90 10.14 -12.85 9.47
N ILE A 91 11.29 -12.19 9.56
CA ILE A 91 11.62 -11.10 8.64
C ILE A 91 11.78 -11.71 7.24
N ARG A 92 11.01 -11.17 6.28
CA ARG A 92 10.98 -11.69 4.91
C ARG A 92 12.12 -11.15 4.03
N MET A 93 12.51 -9.90 4.23
CA MET A 93 13.41 -9.20 3.32
C MET A 93 14.38 -8.29 4.06
N LEU A 94 15.64 -8.35 3.66
CA LEU A 94 16.68 -7.40 4.00
C LEU A 94 17.07 -6.63 2.72
N THR A 95 16.92 -5.31 2.74
CA THR A 95 17.37 -4.44 1.64
C THR A 95 18.63 -3.68 2.06
N LEU A 96 19.74 -3.95 1.38
CA LEU A 96 21.05 -3.37 1.68
C LEU A 96 21.37 -2.20 0.75
N GLN A 97 21.49 -1.01 1.33
CA GLN A 97 21.91 0.18 0.59
C GLN A 97 23.45 0.24 0.44
N LEU A 98 24.00 -0.51 -0.53
CA LEU A 98 25.46 -0.71 -0.67
C LEU A 98 26.21 0.59 -0.94
N THR A 99 25.64 1.48 -1.74
CA THR A 99 26.21 2.79 -2.03
C THR A 99 25.12 3.81 -2.28
N GLN A 100 25.37 5.06 -1.92
CA GLN A 100 24.52 6.21 -2.28
C GLN A 100 24.94 6.81 -3.63
N SER A 101 26.07 6.36 -4.20
CA SER A 101 26.55 6.79 -5.51
C SER A 101 25.69 6.17 -6.60
N CYS A 102 25.32 6.97 -7.59
CA CYS A 102 24.67 6.52 -8.82
C CYS A 102 25.41 7.14 -10.01
N ASN A 103 25.53 6.41 -11.11
CA ASN A 103 26.07 6.90 -12.38
C ASN A 103 25.01 7.60 -13.25
N PHE A 104 23.76 7.66 -12.79
CA PHE A 104 22.66 8.43 -13.39
C PHE A 104 22.10 9.48 -12.43
N ARG A 105 21.29 10.41 -12.96
CA ARG A 105 20.57 11.44 -12.20
C ARG A 105 19.12 11.50 -12.69
N CYS A 106 18.35 10.46 -12.41
CA CYS A 106 16.95 10.39 -12.85
C CYS A 106 16.11 11.45 -12.15
N ASP A 107 15.33 12.23 -12.90
CA ASP A 107 14.52 13.34 -12.36
C ASP A 107 13.45 12.86 -11.37
N TYR A 108 12.92 11.66 -11.57
CA TYR A 108 11.95 11.02 -10.68
C TYR A 108 12.59 10.36 -9.45
N CYS A 109 13.92 10.37 -9.32
CA CYS A 109 14.60 9.79 -8.17
C CYS A 109 14.33 10.61 -6.91
N ILE A 110 13.83 9.96 -5.86
CA ILE A 110 13.59 10.62 -4.56
C ILE A 110 14.85 11.20 -3.90
N TYR A 111 16.04 10.75 -4.36
CA TYR A 111 17.35 11.22 -3.87
C TYR A 111 18.00 12.29 -4.78
N SER A 112 17.27 12.79 -5.78
CA SER A 112 17.74 13.83 -6.72
C SER A 112 18.06 15.18 -6.06
N GLY A 113 17.66 15.38 -4.80
CA GLY A 113 17.83 16.65 -4.05
C GLY A 113 16.62 17.57 -4.13
N ASN A 114 15.59 17.22 -4.89
CA ASN A 114 14.35 18.00 -5.01
C ASN A 114 13.36 17.79 -3.84
N SER A 115 13.64 16.83 -2.95
CA SER A 115 12.78 16.48 -1.82
C SER A 115 13.39 16.96 -0.50
N SER A 116 12.67 17.80 0.24
CA SER A 116 13.06 18.25 1.59
C SER A 116 13.03 17.14 2.65
N TYR A 117 12.35 16.03 2.38
CA TYR A 117 12.15 14.93 3.35
C TYR A 117 13.20 13.82 3.25
N ASN A 118 14.02 13.83 2.20
CA ASN A 118 14.96 12.75 1.92
C ASN A 118 16.38 13.29 1.83
N ARG A 119 17.36 12.42 2.04
CA ARG A 119 18.76 12.74 1.71
C ARG A 119 18.91 13.03 0.21
N ALA A 120 19.92 13.81 -0.14
CA ALA A 120 20.38 13.92 -1.52
C ALA A 120 21.33 12.77 -1.91
N HIS A 121 21.75 12.75 -3.18
CA HIS A 121 22.85 11.91 -3.63
C HIS A 121 24.14 12.22 -2.85
N SER A 122 24.88 11.17 -2.51
CA SER A 122 26.18 11.29 -1.87
C SER A 122 27.10 10.16 -2.31
N HIS A 123 28.36 10.20 -1.91
CA HIS A 123 29.33 9.14 -2.19
C HIS A 123 29.46 8.10 -1.07
N ASN A 124 28.59 8.17 -0.06
CA ASN A 124 28.61 7.25 1.06
C ASN A 124 28.42 5.81 0.59
N SER A 125 29.18 4.90 1.18
CA SER A 125 29.12 3.48 0.86
C SER A 125 29.08 2.68 2.15
N MET A 126 28.32 1.59 2.12
CA MET A 126 28.22 0.67 3.24
C MET A 126 29.56 0.00 3.46
N SER A 127 29.99 -0.08 4.72
CA SER A 127 31.19 -0.85 5.04
C SER A 127 30.89 -2.35 4.95
N ILE A 128 31.92 -3.12 4.63
CA ILE A 128 31.83 -4.58 4.59
C ILE A 128 31.39 -5.17 5.94
N SER A 129 31.89 -4.62 7.05
CA SER A 129 31.53 -5.12 8.38
C SER A 129 30.04 -4.88 8.64
N THR A 130 29.50 -3.72 8.28
CA THR A 130 28.06 -3.43 8.38
C THR A 130 27.23 -4.41 7.55
N ALA A 131 27.62 -4.68 6.30
CA ALA A 131 26.91 -5.64 5.45
C ALA A 131 26.87 -7.04 6.07
N LYS A 132 28.00 -7.52 6.61
CA LYS A 132 28.07 -8.82 7.30
C LYS A 132 27.17 -8.88 8.53
N HIS A 133 27.23 -7.89 9.41
CA HIS A 133 26.37 -7.84 10.60
C HIS A 133 24.88 -7.80 10.23
N ALA A 134 24.51 -7.09 9.15
CA ALA A 134 23.14 -7.03 8.67
C ALA A 134 22.65 -8.38 8.13
N ILE A 135 23.49 -9.12 7.40
CA ILE A 135 23.15 -10.47 6.92
C ILE A 135 23.02 -11.44 8.11
N GLU A 136 23.94 -11.39 9.08
CA GLU A 136 23.86 -12.26 10.26
C GLU A 136 22.59 -11.97 11.08
N PHE A 137 22.28 -10.69 11.31
CA PHE A 137 21.01 -10.28 11.89
C PHE A 137 19.83 -10.88 11.12
N PHE A 138 19.80 -10.71 9.80
CA PHE A 138 18.70 -11.21 8.98
C PHE A 138 18.57 -12.73 9.02
N LYS A 139 19.68 -13.47 8.99
CA LYS A 139 19.73 -14.93 9.13
C LYS A 139 19.09 -15.38 10.45
N MET A 140 19.42 -14.72 11.56
CA MET A 140 18.85 -15.03 12.87
C MET A 140 17.36 -14.69 12.99
N HIS A 141 16.91 -13.65 12.27
CA HIS A 141 15.54 -13.15 12.33
C HIS A 141 14.63 -13.62 11.20
N SER A 142 15.09 -14.53 10.33
CA SER A 142 14.31 -15.07 9.20
C SER A 142 14.18 -16.60 9.23
N ILE A 143 14.55 -17.24 10.34
CA ILE A 143 14.58 -18.70 10.53
C ILE A 143 13.25 -19.42 10.25
N ASP A 144 12.11 -18.75 10.45
CA ASP A 144 10.78 -19.30 10.17
C ASP A 144 10.26 -18.90 8.78
N ASN A 145 11.06 -18.17 7.98
CA ASN A 145 10.70 -17.78 6.64
C ASN A 145 11.23 -18.80 5.62
N SER A 146 10.35 -19.36 4.80
CA SER A 146 10.74 -20.35 3.78
C SER A 146 11.42 -19.74 2.56
N ASN A 147 11.35 -18.41 2.38
CA ASN A 147 11.92 -17.71 1.24
C ASN A 147 12.47 -16.33 1.67
N PRO A 148 13.55 -16.30 2.47
CA PRO A 148 14.19 -15.05 2.87
C PRO A 148 14.88 -14.39 1.67
N VAL A 149 14.66 -13.09 1.49
CA VAL A 149 15.18 -12.32 0.35
C VAL A 149 16.19 -11.27 0.81
N VAL A 150 17.38 -11.27 0.20
CA VAL A 150 18.33 -10.15 0.30
C VAL A 150 18.28 -9.36 -1.00
N ALA A 151 17.95 -8.08 -0.92
CA ALA A 151 17.93 -7.15 -2.04
C ALA A 151 19.08 -6.13 -1.91
N PHE A 152 19.75 -5.84 -3.02
CA PHE A 152 20.76 -4.78 -3.08
C PHE A 152 20.15 -3.51 -3.67
N TYR A 153 20.36 -2.39 -2.97
CA TYR A 153 19.75 -1.10 -3.29
C TYR A 153 20.72 0.06 -3.07
N GLY A 154 20.24 1.28 -3.27
CA GLY A 154 20.96 2.53 -3.05
C GLY A 154 20.89 3.46 -4.25
N GLY A 155 22.04 3.98 -4.66
CA GLY A 155 22.18 4.64 -5.95
C GLY A 155 22.23 3.58 -7.04
N GLU A 156 23.42 3.23 -7.51
CA GLU A 156 23.65 2.12 -8.43
C GLU A 156 24.42 0.99 -7.72
N PRO A 157 23.73 -0.08 -7.27
CA PRO A 157 24.36 -1.19 -6.53
C PRO A 157 25.47 -1.89 -7.31
N LEU A 158 25.40 -1.92 -8.65
CA LEU A 158 26.40 -2.59 -9.48
C LEU A 158 27.75 -1.85 -9.50
N LEU A 159 27.81 -0.59 -9.05
CA LEU A 159 29.10 0.09 -8.77
C LEU A 159 29.90 -0.60 -7.66
N ARG A 160 29.25 -1.49 -6.89
CA ARG A 160 29.85 -2.31 -5.82
C ARG A 160 29.77 -3.82 -6.13
N PHE A 161 29.71 -4.20 -7.41
CA PHE A 161 29.55 -5.60 -7.83
C PHE A 161 30.59 -6.56 -7.23
N ASN A 162 31.85 -6.14 -7.10
CA ASN A 162 32.89 -6.97 -6.49
C ASN A 162 32.59 -7.29 -5.01
N GLU A 163 32.02 -6.35 -4.26
CA GLU A 163 31.65 -6.54 -2.85
C GLU A 163 30.46 -7.48 -2.72
N ILE A 164 29.50 -7.41 -3.67
CA ILE A 164 28.39 -8.36 -3.78
C ILE A 164 28.93 -9.77 -4.02
N LYS A 165 29.80 -9.93 -5.01
CA LYS A 165 30.31 -11.24 -5.45
C LYS A 165 31.18 -11.92 -4.39
N LEU A 166 32.13 -11.21 -3.79
CA LEU A 166 33.10 -11.80 -2.85
C LEU A 166 32.46 -12.38 -1.57
N LYS A 167 31.22 -12.00 -1.25
CA LYS A 167 30.70 -12.14 0.13
C LYS A 167 29.31 -12.78 0.21
N LEU A 168 28.77 -13.21 -0.93
CA LEU A 168 27.62 -14.12 -1.03
C LEU A 168 28.04 -15.59 -1.29
N ASP A 169 29.35 -15.88 -1.36
CA ASP A 169 29.81 -17.26 -1.32
C ASP A 169 29.43 -17.87 0.03
N ALA A 170 28.52 -18.85 0.02
CA ALA A 170 27.99 -19.55 1.19
C ALA A 170 29.07 -20.20 2.09
N LYS A 171 30.33 -20.24 1.65
CA LYS A 171 31.48 -20.68 2.44
C LYS A 171 31.99 -19.64 3.45
N ASN A 172 31.54 -18.39 3.34
CA ASN A 172 31.98 -17.26 4.16
C ASN A 172 30.85 -16.67 5.05
N LEU A 173 29.72 -17.36 5.16
CA LEU A 173 28.48 -17.01 5.89
C LEU A 173 28.01 -18.15 6.79
#